data_AF-A0A6L4ZFD0-F1
#
_entry.id   AF-A0A6L4ZFD0-F1
#
_cell.length_a   1.000
_cell.length_b   1.000
_cell.length_c   1.000
_cell.angle_alpha   90.00
_cell.angle_beta   90.00
_cell.angle_gamma   90.00
#
_symmetry.space_group_name_H-M   'P 1'
#
loop_
_entity.id
_entity.type
_entity.pdbx_description
1 polymer ?
#
loop_
_entity_poly.entity_id
_entity_poly.type
_entity_poly.pdbx_seq_one_letter_code
_entity_poly.pdbx_strand_id
1 'polypeptide(L)'
;MKPKNNFVFFSLALVFFFFSCKNEQPKTAGQVLNAPLFQYQALEPRWNSFENPTSGKGTGGMENKGAKGHPYDVLKAGESKVLLDVQGMGIITRMWFTIQDRSPQMLRSLKIEMFWDGAEKPAVSAPFGDFFGNGLGRMVAHENALFANPEGRYRTDDWSSTAYFYLDKPVTQLPELAKTKMRTCKLK
;
A
#
# COMPACT_ATOMS: atom_id res chain seq x y z
N MET A 1 6.34 -61.17 62.67
CA MET A 1 6.46 -59.70 62.69
C MET A 1 6.18 -59.17 61.28
N LYS A 2 5.07 -58.46 61.07
CA LYS A 2 4.71 -57.84 59.77
C LYS A 2 5.38 -56.45 59.65
N PRO A 3 5.95 -56.06 58.50
CA PRO A 3 6.34 -54.68 58.27
C PRO A 3 5.12 -53.82 57.88
N LYS A 4 5.11 -52.58 58.36
CA LYS A 4 4.07 -51.56 58.15
C LYS A 4 4.24 -50.92 56.77
N ASN A 5 3.14 -50.87 56.00
CA ASN A 5 3.03 -50.06 54.78
C ASN A 5 2.90 -48.58 55.17
N ASN A 6 3.84 -47.74 54.71
CA ASN A 6 3.66 -46.28 54.67
C ASN A 6 3.29 -45.87 53.25
N PHE A 7 2.00 -45.61 53.03
CA PHE A 7 1.50 -45.03 51.78
C PHE A 7 1.61 -43.51 51.90
N VAL A 8 2.55 -42.91 51.18
CA VAL A 8 2.67 -41.44 51.07
C VAL A 8 1.79 -40.99 49.90
N PHE A 9 0.70 -40.28 50.20
CA PHE A 9 -0.14 -39.63 49.19
C PHE A 9 0.55 -38.35 48.71
N PHE A 10 1.10 -38.37 47.49
CA PHE A 10 1.51 -37.16 46.78
C PHE A 10 0.29 -36.60 46.05
N SER A 11 -0.32 -35.54 46.59
CA SER A 11 -1.39 -34.81 45.91
C SER A 11 -0.77 -33.92 44.82
N LEU A 12 -0.84 -34.36 43.57
CA LEU A 12 -0.40 -33.58 42.41
C LEU A 12 -1.48 -32.54 42.08
N ALA A 13 -1.27 -31.29 42.48
CA ALA A 13 -2.14 -30.18 42.07
C ALA A 13 -1.88 -29.85 40.60
N LEU A 14 -2.81 -30.25 39.71
CA LEU A 14 -2.76 -29.94 38.29
C LEU A 14 -3.20 -28.48 38.08
N VAL A 15 -2.24 -27.57 37.92
CA VAL A 15 -2.51 -26.16 37.59
C VAL A 15 -2.84 -26.09 36.09
N PHE A 16 -4.12 -26.06 35.76
CA PHE A 16 -4.58 -25.75 34.39
C PHE A 16 -4.33 -24.26 34.11
N PHE A 17 -3.23 -23.95 33.42
CA PHE A 17 -3.06 -22.66 32.77
C PHE A 17 -4.01 -22.58 31.57
N PHE A 18 -5.17 -21.95 31.77
CA PHE A 18 -5.98 -21.48 30.65
C PHE A 18 -5.21 -20.37 29.93
N PHE A 19 -4.45 -20.75 28.90
CA PHE A 19 -4.02 -19.81 27.88
C PHE A 19 -5.27 -19.33 27.15
N SER A 20 -5.84 -18.22 27.62
CA SER A 20 -6.82 -17.47 26.85
C SER A 20 -6.12 -16.91 25.61
N CYS A 21 -6.14 -17.66 24.51
CA CYS A 21 -5.86 -17.12 23.19
C CYS A 21 -6.81 -15.93 22.99
N LYS A 22 -6.30 -14.70 23.15
CA LYS A 22 -7.00 -13.52 22.67
C LYS A 22 -7.04 -13.64 21.16
N ASN A 23 -8.15 -14.15 20.62
CA ASN A 23 -8.49 -14.00 19.22
C ASN A 23 -8.73 -12.50 19.03
N GLU A 24 -7.69 -11.75 18.63
CA GLU A 24 -7.87 -10.40 18.15
C GLU A 24 -8.79 -10.48 16.93
N GLN A 25 -10.00 -9.92 17.07
CA GLN A 25 -10.92 -9.84 15.94
C GLN A 25 -10.28 -8.98 14.85
N PRO A 26 -10.37 -9.38 13.57
CA PRO A 26 -9.83 -8.58 12.48
C PRO A 26 -10.48 -7.19 12.50
N LYS A 27 -9.64 -6.16 12.39
CA LYS A 27 -10.09 -4.76 12.36
C LYS A 27 -11.00 -4.53 11.16
N THR A 28 -12.03 -3.71 11.34
CA THR A 28 -12.88 -3.30 10.23
C THR A 28 -12.15 -2.32 9.31
N ALA A 29 -12.56 -2.27 8.05
CA ALA A 29 -12.23 -1.22 7.08
C ALA A 29 -12.12 0.19 7.68
N GLY A 30 -13.16 0.62 8.40
CA GLY A 30 -13.22 1.95 8.98
C GLY A 30 -12.20 2.18 10.10
N GLN A 31 -11.90 1.15 10.90
CA GLN A 31 -10.86 1.23 11.91
C GLN A 31 -9.45 1.33 11.30
N VAL A 32 -9.23 0.68 10.15
CA VAL A 32 -7.96 0.75 9.42
C VAL A 32 -7.77 2.12 8.77
N LEU A 33 -8.82 2.63 8.10
CA LEU A 33 -8.79 3.91 7.40
C LEU A 33 -8.73 5.14 8.33
N ASN A 34 -9.37 5.06 9.49
CA ASN A 34 -9.44 6.18 10.45
C ASN A 34 -8.33 6.14 11.51
N ALA A 35 -7.40 5.20 11.41
CA ALA A 35 -6.26 5.17 12.31
C ALA A 35 -5.42 6.44 12.14
N PRO A 36 -4.87 7.00 13.23
CA PRO A 36 -3.86 8.05 13.16
C PRO A 36 -2.74 7.74 12.16
N LEU A 37 -2.31 8.76 11.42
CA LEU A 37 -1.13 8.67 10.58
C LEU A 37 0.07 8.18 11.42
N PHE A 38 0.87 7.29 10.85
CA PHE A 38 2.06 6.69 11.47
C PHE A 38 1.78 5.70 12.63
N GLN A 39 0.53 5.33 12.89
CA GLN A 39 0.24 4.24 13.82
C GLN A 39 0.49 2.88 13.17
N TYR A 40 1.25 2.02 13.85
CA TYR A 40 1.41 0.63 13.45
C TYR A 40 0.05 -0.10 13.43
N GLN A 41 -0.19 -0.82 12.35
CA GLN A 41 -1.35 -1.69 12.22
C GLN A 41 -0.88 -3.11 11.91
N ALA A 42 -1.42 -4.09 12.64
CA ALA A 42 -1.19 -5.50 12.38
C ALA A 42 -1.94 -5.94 11.11
N LEU A 43 -1.42 -5.53 9.95
CA LEU A 43 -1.88 -5.89 8.61
C LEU A 43 -0.86 -6.82 7.95
N GLU A 44 -1.26 -7.55 6.91
CA GLU A 44 -0.33 -8.38 6.12
C GLU A 44 0.19 -7.62 4.90
N PRO A 45 1.32 -6.90 4.90
CA PRO A 45 1.74 -6.19 3.69
C PRO A 45 2.06 -7.14 2.52
N ARG A 46 1.86 -6.62 1.31
CA ARG A 46 2.36 -7.17 0.06
C ARG A 46 3.05 -6.07 -0.73
N TRP A 47 3.92 -6.47 -1.65
CA TRP A 47 4.74 -5.55 -2.42
C TRP A 47 4.58 -5.82 -3.90
N ASN A 48 4.04 -4.85 -4.63
CA ASN A 48 4.01 -4.89 -6.10
C ASN A 48 5.21 -4.12 -6.67
N SER A 49 5.90 -4.75 -7.62
CA SER A 49 6.97 -4.16 -8.42
C SER A 49 7.09 -4.94 -9.74
N PHE A 50 7.92 -4.47 -10.68
CA PHE A 50 8.12 -5.20 -11.94
C PHE A 50 8.69 -6.62 -11.77
N GLU A 51 9.49 -6.87 -10.74
CA GLU A 51 9.94 -8.23 -10.36
C GLU A 51 8.93 -9.01 -9.51
N ASN A 52 7.82 -8.39 -9.08
CA ASN A 52 6.75 -9.05 -8.32
C ASN A 52 5.35 -8.54 -8.73
N PRO A 53 4.94 -8.72 -10.00
CA PRO A 53 3.72 -8.12 -10.53
C PRO A 53 2.45 -8.70 -9.91
N THR A 54 2.51 -9.92 -9.37
CA THR A 54 1.37 -10.59 -8.69
C THR A 54 1.28 -10.25 -7.21
N SER A 55 2.25 -9.49 -6.66
CA SER A 55 2.32 -9.18 -5.22
C SER A 55 2.38 -10.44 -4.34
N GLY A 56 2.97 -11.53 -4.84
CA GLY A 56 3.16 -12.76 -4.09
C GLY A 56 4.02 -12.55 -2.84
N LYS A 57 3.82 -13.39 -1.82
CA LYS A 57 4.63 -13.36 -0.60
C LYS A 57 6.00 -13.97 -0.88
N GLY A 58 7.06 -13.20 -0.68
CA GLY A 58 8.45 -13.68 -0.82
C GLY A 58 8.91 -13.92 -2.27
N THR A 59 8.16 -13.43 -3.26
CA THR A 59 8.44 -13.64 -4.68
C THR A 59 9.31 -12.55 -5.31
N GLY A 60 9.54 -11.43 -4.62
CA GLY A 60 10.48 -10.39 -5.05
C GLY A 60 11.94 -10.84 -4.94
N GLY A 61 12.82 -10.28 -5.78
CA GLY A 61 14.25 -10.57 -5.80
C GLY A 61 14.63 -12.00 -6.22
N MET A 62 13.70 -12.78 -6.75
CA MET A 62 13.96 -14.17 -7.18
C MET A 62 14.85 -14.24 -8.42
N GLU A 63 14.73 -13.28 -9.32
CA GLU A 63 15.54 -13.21 -10.54
C GLU A 63 17.03 -12.98 -10.26
N ASN A 64 17.37 -12.34 -9.13
CA ASN A 64 18.74 -12.01 -8.76
C ASN A 64 19.11 -12.56 -7.36
N LYS A 65 18.80 -13.84 -7.12
CA LYS A 65 19.28 -14.62 -5.96
C LYS A 65 19.08 -13.93 -4.59
N GLY A 66 17.95 -13.24 -4.42
CA GLY A 66 17.61 -12.50 -3.20
C GLY A 66 17.90 -11.01 -3.25
N ALA A 67 18.61 -10.51 -4.28
CA ALA A 67 18.71 -9.10 -4.61
C ALA A 67 17.67 -8.71 -5.67
N LYS A 68 17.45 -7.41 -5.85
CA LYS A 68 16.53 -6.87 -6.88
C LYS A 68 17.07 -7.22 -8.27
N GLY A 69 16.27 -7.90 -9.09
CA GLY A 69 16.66 -8.39 -10.43
C GLY A 69 16.08 -7.55 -11.55
N HIS A 70 14.83 -7.13 -11.42
CA HIS A 70 14.13 -6.29 -12.39
C HIS A 70 13.59 -5.05 -11.68
N PRO A 71 14.47 -4.06 -11.45
CA PRO A 71 14.12 -2.94 -10.61
C PRO A 71 13.21 -1.92 -11.26
N TYR A 72 13.26 -1.81 -12.58
CA TYR A 72 12.50 -0.86 -13.38
C TYR A 72 12.15 -1.46 -14.73
N ASP A 73 11.18 -0.84 -15.41
CA ASP A 73 10.84 -1.15 -16.80
C ASP A 73 10.77 0.16 -17.59
N VAL A 74 10.94 0.06 -18.91
CA VAL A 74 10.99 1.21 -19.83
C VAL A 74 9.60 1.48 -20.36
N LEU A 75 9.09 2.70 -20.14
CA LEU A 75 7.83 3.18 -20.69
C LEU A 75 8.08 3.98 -21.97
N LYS A 76 7.64 3.46 -23.12
CA LYS A 76 7.79 4.15 -24.42
C LYS A 76 6.73 5.23 -24.59
N ALA A 77 6.98 6.15 -25.52
CA ALA A 77 6.01 7.19 -25.89
C ALA A 77 4.69 6.57 -26.37
N GLY A 78 3.58 6.98 -25.75
CA GLY A 78 2.24 6.44 -26.04
C GLY A 78 1.95 5.07 -25.42
N GLU A 79 2.93 4.42 -24.79
CA GLU A 79 2.72 3.18 -24.05
C GLU A 79 2.00 3.47 -22.72
N SER A 80 1.25 2.49 -22.23
CA SER A 80 0.75 2.45 -20.86
C SER A 80 1.25 1.17 -20.21
N LYS A 81 1.73 1.27 -18.97
CA LYS A 81 2.09 0.11 -18.16
C LYS A 81 1.18 -0.03 -16.97
N VAL A 82 0.77 -1.26 -16.71
CA VAL A 82 0.04 -1.63 -15.51
C VAL A 82 1.03 -1.71 -14.36
N LEU A 83 0.82 -0.86 -13.36
CA LEU A 83 1.70 -0.73 -12.19
C LEU A 83 1.26 -1.59 -11.02
N LEU A 84 -0.03 -1.91 -11.01
CA LEU A 84 -0.72 -2.73 -10.02
C LEU A 84 -2.01 -3.21 -10.69
N ASP A 85 -2.19 -4.52 -10.81
CA ASP A 85 -3.46 -5.16 -11.15
C ASP A 85 -3.66 -6.29 -10.16
N VAL A 86 -4.58 -6.06 -9.23
CA VAL A 86 -4.86 -6.97 -8.14
C VAL A 86 -6.36 -7.14 -8.03
N GLN A 87 -6.76 -8.39 -7.85
CA GLN A 87 -8.15 -8.75 -7.65
C GLN A 87 -8.46 -8.86 -6.17
N GLY A 88 -9.71 -8.54 -5.84
CA GLY A 88 -10.15 -8.45 -4.47
C GLY A 88 -9.67 -7.16 -3.81
N MET A 89 -9.17 -7.29 -2.60
CA MET A 89 -9.53 -6.34 -1.58
C MET A 89 -8.36 -5.42 -1.23
N GLY A 90 -8.45 -4.09 -1.47
CA GLY A 90 -7.32 -3.11 -1.49
C GLY A 90 -7.37 -1.74 -0.73
N ILE A 91 -6.31 -1.32 0.02
CA ILE A 91 -5.93 0.05 0.44
C ILE A 91 -4.46 0.31 0.08
N ILE A 92 -4.23 1.26 -0.81
CA ILE A 92 -2.88 1.74 -1.09
C ILE A 92 -2.40 2.66 0.04
N THR A 93 -1.47 2.17 0.86
CA THR A 93 -0.91 2.94 2.00
C THR A 93 0.40 3.65 1.69
N ARG A 94 1.12 3.21 0.66
CA ARG A 94 2.36 3.85 0.21
C ARG A 94 2.56 3.58 -1.26
N MET A 95 3.22 4.54 -1.90
CA MET A 95 3.69 4.56 -3.27
C MET A 95 5.12 5.09 -3.26
N TRP A 96 6.01 4.44 -4.00
CA TRP A 96 7.36 4.94 -4.25
C TRP A 96 7.58 4.86 -5.74
N PHE A 97 8.15 5.92 -6.33
CA PHE A 97 8.48 6.03 -7.75
C PHE A 97 9.78 6.80 -7.93
N THR A 98 10.52 6.46 -8.98
CA THR A 98 11.65 7.26 -9.48
C THR A 98 11.48 7.35 -10.98
N ILE A 99 11.69 8.53 -11.54
CA ILE A 99 11.73 8.75 -12.99
C ILE A 99 13.15 9.17 -13.33
N GLN A 100 13.72 8.57 -14.38
CA GLN A 100 15.07 8.88 -14.85
C GLN A 100 15.12 10.24 -15.56
N ASP A 101 14.31 10.42 -16.60
CA ASP A 101 14.20 11.72 -17.29
C ASP A 101 13.31 12.67 -16.48
N ARG A 102 13.94 13.69 -15.90
CA ARG A 102 13.29 14.70 -15.04
C ARG A 102 13.16 16.05 -15.76
N SER A 103 13.24 16.05 -17.09
CA SER A 103 13.00 17.26 -17.88
C SER A 103 11.59 17.79 -17.61
N PRO A 104 11.37 19.11 -17.67
CA PRO A 104 10.03 19.68 -17.50
C PRO A 104 8.99 19.13 -18.47
N GLN A 105 9.43 18.67 -19.64
CA GLN A 105 8.60 18.01 -20.64
C GLN A 105 8.18 16.63 -20.16
N MET A 106 9.12 15.79 -19.69
CA MET A 106 8.83 14.44 -19.21
C MET A 106 7.91 14.44 -17.99
N LEU A 107 8.18 15.32 -17.02
CA LEU A 107 7.37 15.43 -15.80
C LEU A 107 5.90 15.81 -16.07
N ARG A 108 5.61 16.38 -17.25
CA ARG A 108 4.27 16.76 -17.71
C ARG A 108 3.68 15.82 -18.76
N SER A 109 4.46 14.89 -19.32
CA SER A 109 3.99 13.94 -20.34
C SER A 109 3.46 12.64 -19.75
N LEU A 110 3.76 12.36 -18.47
CA LEU A 110 3.27 11.18 -17.77
C LEU A 110 1.93 11.45 -17.09
N LYS A 111 1.03 10.46 -17.15
CA LYS A 111 -0.28 10.46 -16.50
C LYS A 111 -0.38 9.22 -15.61
N ILE A 112 -0.93 9.38 -14.41
CA ILE A 112 -1.33 8.26 -13.55
C ILE A 112 -2.84 8.09 -13.61
N GLU A 113 -3.28 6.85 -13.79
CA GLU A 113 -4.69 6.48 -13.74
C GLU A 113 -4.88 5.35 -12.73
N MET A 114 -5.93 5.47 -11.91
CA MET A 114 -6.31 4.44 -10.94
C MET A 114 -7.79 4.11 -11.14
N PHE A 115 -8.05 2.82 -11.29
CA PHE A 115 -9.37 2.25 -11.51
C PHE A 115 -9.70 1.37 -10.30
N TRP A 116 -10.93 1.47 -9.81
CA TRP A 116 -11.40 0.70 -8.67
C TRP A 116 -12.60 -0.13 -9.09
N ASP A 117 -12.73 -1.33 -8.52
CA ASP A 117 -13.92 -2.17 -8.62
C ASP A 117 -14.42 -2.42 -10.06
N GLY A 118 -13.49 -2.53 -11.01
CA GLY A 118 -13.80 -2.77 -12.42
C GLY A 118 -14.45 -1.60 -13.17
N ALA A 119 -14.46 -0.39 -12.59
CA ALA A 119 -15.00 0.79 -13.24
C ALA A 119 -14.23 1.15 -14.52
N GLU A 120 -14.94 1.43 -15.61
CA GLU A 120 -14.33 1.85 -16.89
C GLU A 120 -13.70 3.25 -16.81
N LYS A 121 -14.25 4.11 -15.94
CA LYS A 121 -13.76 5.47 -15.73
C LYS A 121 -12.77 5.49 -14.56
N PRO A 122 -11.57 6.07 -14.72
CA PRO A 122 -10.62 6.17 -13.63
C PRO A 122 -11.15 7.11 -12.54
N ALA A 123 -11.00 6.69 -11.29
CA ALA A 123 -11.33 7.53 -10.14
C ALA A 123 -10.23 8.57 -9.86
N VAL A 124 -8.99 8.23 -10.22
CA VAL A 124 -7.85 9.15 -10.23
C VAL A 124 -7.33 9.21 -11.65
N SER A 125 -7.28 10.41 -12.24
CA SER A 125 -6.62 10.67 -13.52
C SER A 125 -5.95 12.03 -13.43
N ALA A 126 -4.63 12.03 -13.29
CA ALA A 126 -3.85 13.26 -13.08
C ALA A 126 -2.49 13.18 -13.79
N PRO A 127 -1.89 14.32 -14.16
CA PRO A 127 -0.48 14.37 -14.51
C PRO A 127 0.36 13.78 -13.37
N PHE A 128 1.32 12.92 -13.72
CA PHE A 128 2.08 12.16 -12.73
C PHE A 128 2.84 13.09 -11.76
N GLY A 129 3.54 14.10 -12.30
CA GLY A 129 4.25 15.08 -11.49
C GLY A 129 3.33 15.82 -10.51
N ASP A 130 2.20 16.31 -10.99
CA ASP A 130 1.22 17.07 -10.20
C ASP A 130 0.63 16.23 -9.06
N PHE A 131 0.34 14.95 -9.29
CA PHE A 131 -0.15 14.02 -8.26
C PHE A 131 0.82 13.90 -7.08
N PHE A 132 2.12 13.94 -7.34
CA PHE A 132 3.19 13.86 -6.33
C PHE A 132 3.75 15.24 -5.93
N GLY A 133 3.03 16.33 -6.18
CA GLY A 133 3.43 17.68 -5.74
C GLY A 133 4.54 18.35 -6.58
N ASN A 134 4.89 17.80 -7.74
CA ASN A 134 5.88 18.36 -8.66
C ASN A 134 5.21 19.13 -9.81
N GLY A 135 4.53 20.21 -9.43
CA GLY A 135 3.77 21.04 -10.37
C GLY A 135 4.62 21.70 -11.46
N LEU A 136 3.98 22.07 -12.57
CA LEU A 136 4.56 22.86 -13.66
C LEU A 136 5.78 22.23 -14.35
N GLY A 137 6.02 20.92 -14.16
CA GLY A 137 7.20 20.24 -14.67
C GLY A 137 8.47 20.66 -13.93
N ARG A 138 8.38 21.05 -12.66
CA ARG A 138 9.54 21.36 -11.82
C ARG A 138 9.55 20.44 -10.62
N MET A 139 10.62 19.65 -10.52
CA MET A 139 10.87 18.83 -9.36
C MET A 139 11.62 19.66 -8.32
N VAL A 140 11.03 19.82 -7.14
CA VAL A 140 11.62 20.55 -6.01
C VAL A 140 11.53 19.67 -4.77
N ALA A 141 12.54 19.77 -3.93
CA ALA A 141 12.62 19.02 -2.69
C ALA A 141 11.50 19.48 -1.78
N HIS A 142 10.69 18.54 -1.35
CA HIS A 142 9.60 18.80 -0.44
C HIS A 142 9.27 17.57 0.37
N GLU A 143 8.74 17.80 1.55
CA GLU A 143 8.30 16.77 2.46
C GLU A 143 7.05 17.26 3.19
N ASN A 144 6.05 16.39 3.26
CA ASN A 144 4.86 16.56 4.09
C ASN A 144 4.42 15.17 4.58
N ALA A 145 3.32 15.12 5.33
CA ALA A 145 2.84 13.88 5.94
C ALA A 145 2.51 12.75 4.92
N LEU A 146 2.25 13.09 3.65
CA LEU A 146 1.81 12.15 2.61
C LEU A 146 2.82 11.98 1.47
N PHE A 147 3.61 13.02 1.17
CA PHE A 147 4.53 13.05 0.04
C PHE A 147 5.93 13.50 0.47
N ALA A 148 6.93 12.83 -0.08
CA ALA A 148 8.32 13.23 0.06
C ALA A 148 9.01 13.08 -1.30
N ASN A 149 9.72 14.13 -1.73
CA ASN A 149 10.54 14.11 -2.91
C ASN A 149 11.93 14.69 -2.57
N PRO A 150 13.01 13.88 -2.62
CA PRO A 150 14.38 14.37 -2.41
C PRO A 150 15.03 14.90 -3.71
N GLU A 151 14.23 15.20 -4.75
CA GLU A 151 14.67 15.54 -6.12
C GLU A 151 15.55 14.46 -6.78
N GLY A 152 15.48 13.23 -6.28
CA GLY A 152 16.29 12.12 -6.76
C GLY A 152 17.80 12.39 -6.72
N ARG A 153 18.29 13.18 -5.75
CA ARG A 153 19.74 13.45 -5.55
C ARG A 153 20.57 12.22 -5.15
N TYR A 154 19.92 11.07 -4.90
CA TYR A 154 20.57 9.86 -4.39
C TYR A 154 20.28 8.58 -5.20
N ARG A 155 19.43 8.62 -6.24
CA ARG A 155 19.06 7.42 -7.03
C ARG A 155 18.49 7.80 -8.42
N THR A 156 18.82 6.98 -9.42
CA THR A 156 18.34 7.08 -10.81
C THR A 156 17.81 5.71 -11.22
N ASP A 157 16.48 5.58 -11.34
CA ASP A 157 15.81 4.40 -11.91
C ASP A 157 14.74 4.93 -12.89
N ASP A 158 14.44 4.21 -13.97
CA ASP A 158 13.38 4.63 -14.92
C ASP A 158 11.99 4.62 -14.28
N TRP A 159 11.74 3.62 -13.42
CA TRP A 159 10.51 3.44 -12.64
C TRP A 159 10.68 2.37 -11.56
N SER A 160 10.35 2.57 -10.29
CA SER A 160 10.01 1.42 -9.43
C SER A 160 8.76 1.74 -8.66
N SER A 161 7.80 0.82 -8.57
CA SER A 161 6.56 0.99 -7.82
C SER A 161 6.70 0.37 -6.44
N THR A 162 5.95 0.88 -5.49
CA THR A 162 5.71 0.20 -4.22
C THR A 162 4.29 0.53 -3.80
N ALA A 163 3.32 -0.27 -4.20
CA ALA A 163 1.95 -0.13 -3.73
C ALA A 163 1.65 -1.14 -2.62
N TYR A 164 0.98 -0.70 -1.56
CA TYR A 164 0.38 -1.57 -0.53
C TYR A 164 -1.14 -1.74 -0.84
N PHE A 165 -1.87 -2.67 -0.22
CA PHE A 165 -3.32 -2.89 -0.48
C PHE A 165 -4.14 -3.25 0.82
N TYR A 166 -5.37 -3.83 0.74
CA TYR A 166 -6.54 -4.12 1.69
C TYR A 166 -7.90 -3.33 1.74
N LEU A 167 -9.03 -3.87 1.21
CA LEU A 167 -10.49 -3.63 1.47
C LEU A 167 -11.48 -4.59 0.72
N ASP A 168 -12.34 -5.34 1.45
CA ASP A 168 -13.32 -6.40 1.08
C ASP A 168 -14.58 -5.92 0.36
N LYS A 169 -14.86 -4.64 0.46
CA LYS A 169 -16.08 -4.00 -0.02
C LYS A 169 -15.82 -2.50 -0.09
N PRO A 170 -16.42 -1.77 -1.05
CA PRO A 170 -16.27 -0.33 -1.13
C PRO A 170 -16.88 0.30 0.12
N VAL A 171 -16.04 0.92 0.96
CA VAL A 171 -16.51 1.70 2.11
C VAL A 171 -16.05 3.14 1.91
N THR A 172 -16.97 3.98 1.48
CA THR A 172 -16.78 5.42 1.40
C THR A 172 -17.40 6.04 2.66
N GLN A 173 -16.57 6.55 3.58
CA GLN A 173 -17.04 7.43 4.68
C GLN A 173 -17.11 8.90 4.24
N LEU A 174 -16.83 9.19 2.96
CA LEU A 174 -16.97 10.54 2.43
C LEU A 174 -18.47 10.88 2.35
N PRO A 175 -18.89 12.07 2.80
CA PRO A 175 -20.23 12.54 2.56
C PRO A 175 -20.51 12.57 1.06
N GLU A 176 -21.73 12.19 0.68
CA GLU A 176 -22.17 12.18 -0.71
C GLU A 176 -21.90 13.54 -1.36
N LEU A 177 -21.37 13.54 -2.58
CA LEU A 177 -21.08 14.78 -3.30
C LEU A 177 -22.36 15.63 -3.37
N ALA A 178 -22.24 16.90 -2.96
CA ALA A 178 -23.35 17.84 -3.06
C ALA A 178 -23.93 17.83 -4.49
N LYS A 179 -25.26 17.90 -4.61
CA LYS A 179 -25.96 17.86 -5.91
C LYS A 179 -25.31 18.82 -6.91
N THR A 180 -25.20 18.41 -8.18
CA THR A 180 -24.48 19.16 -9.23
C THR A 180 -24.88 20.63 -9.29
N LYS A 181 -26.17 20.96 -9.11
CA LYS A 181 -26.68 22.34 -9.06
C LYS A 181 -26.06 23.20 -7.95
N MET A 182 -25.71 22.63 -6.80
CA MET A 182 -25.03 23.33 -5.71
C MET A 182 -23.54 23.53 -5.97
N ARG A 183 -22.91 22.64 -6.73
CA ARG A 183 -21.48 22.72 -7.08
C ARG A 183 -21.23 23.66 -8.25
N THR A 184 -22.22 23.91 -9.11
CA THR A 184 -22.09 24.79 -10.28
C THR A 184 -22.73 26.17 -10.10
N CYS A 185 -23.37 26.46 -8.95
CA CYS A 185 -24.13 27.71 -8.77
C CYS A 185 -23.29 28.99 -8.80
N LYS A 186 -21.99 28.91 -8.52
CA LYS A 186 -21.05 30.05 -8.57
C LYS A 186 -20.10 30.02 -9.77
N LEU A 187 -20.21 29.00 -10.62
CA LEU A 187 -19.52 28.96 -11.91
C LEU A 187 -20.42 29.70 -12.91
N LYS A 188 -20.30 31.02 -12.93
CA LYS A 188 -20.66 31.83 -14.10
C LYS A 188 -19.44 31.98 -14.97
#